data_AF-X6CHH3-F1
#
_entry.id   AF-X6CHH3-F1
#
_cell.length_a   1.000
_cell.length_b   1.000
_cell.length_c   1.000
_cell.angle_alpha   90.00
_cell.angle_beta   90.00
_cell.angle_gamma   90.00
#
_symmetry.space_group_name_H-M   'P 1'
#
loop_
_entity.id
_entity.type
_entity.pdbx_description
1 polymer ?
#
loop_
_entity_poly.entity_id
_entity_poly.type
_entity_poly.pdbx_seq_one_letter_code
_entity_poly.pdbx_strand_id
1 'polypeptide(L)'
;NEIVGRSIAVGVNFFDTADVYSVGESERLLGQSLRDLGVARSNVVIATKVHGAMGEGPNQRGSSRGHIKDSVDASLERLQLDHIDLYQLHGTDAVTPIDETLRALDDLVCSG
;
A
#
# COMPACT_ATOMS: atom_id res chain seq x y z
N ASN A 1 -17.37 2.17 7.72
CA ASN A 1 -17.30 3.22 6.69
C ASN A 1 -17.55 4.64 7.20
N GLU A 2 -18.04 4.86 8.43
CA GLU A 2 -18.39 6.21 8.92
C GLU A 2 -17.22 7.22 8.88
N ILE A 3 -16.03 6.82 9.37
CA ILE A 3 -14.86 7.69 9.40
C ILE A 3 -14.44 8.11 7.98
N VAL A 4 -14.31 7.16 7.05
CA VAL A 4 -13.94 7.43 5.66
C VAL A 4 -14.97 8.35 4.99
N GLY A 5 -16.26 8.07 5.17
CA GLY A 5 -17.34 8.89 4.60
C GLY A 5 -17.32 10.34 5.11
N ARG A 6 -17.11 10.53 6.42
CA ARG A 6 -17.00 11.88 7.00
C ARG A 6 -15.76 12.62 6.50
N SER A 7 -14.62 11.93 6.36
CA SER A 7 -13.40 12.52 5.80
C SER A 7 -13.62 13.04 4.37
N ILE A 8 -14.26 12.24 3.51
CA ILE A 8 -14.57 12.65 2.13
C ILE A 8 -15.53 13.84 2.13
N ALA A 9 -16.56 13.82 2.98
CA ALA A 9 -17.54 14.90 3.07
C ALA A 9 -16.92 16.26 3.44
N VAL A 10 -15.78 16.27 4.14
CA VAL A 10 -15.03 17.50 4.47
C VAL A 10 -13.88 17.79 3.51
N GLY A 11 -13.80 17.07 2.38
CA GLY A 11 -12.84 17.33 1.31
C GLY A 11 -11.51 16.58 1.41
N VAL A 12 -11.36 15.60 2.32
CA VAL A 12 -10.18 14.73 2.33
C VAL A 12 -10.22 13.82 1.10
N ASN A 13 -9.18 13.91 0.28
CA ASN A 13 -8.98 13.05 -0.87
C ASN A 13 -7.72 12.18 -0.77
N PHE A 14 -6.86 12.37 0.23
CA PHE A 14 -5.65 11.58 0.43
C PHE A 14 -5.84 10.59 1.60
N PHE A 15 -5.65 9.30 1.33
CA PHE A 15 -5.75 8.23 2.31
C PHE A 15 -4.43 7.45 2.35
N ASP A 16 -3.79 7.44 3.51
CA ASP A 16 -2.54 6.74 3.76
C ASP A 16 -2.76 5.53 4.67
N THR A 17 -2.22 4.39 4.28
CA THR A 17 -2.23 3.12 5.01
C THR A 17 -0.87 2.43 4.88
N ALA A 18 -0.72 1.21 5.36
CA ALA A 18 0.44 0.35 5.12
C ALA A 18 0.03 -1.11 5.18
N ASP A 19 0.80 -1.99 4.55
CA ASP A 19 0.62 -3.44 4.64
C ASP A 19 0.61 -3.90 6.12
N VAL A 20 1.51 -3.37 6.94
CA VAL A 20 1.68 -3.75 8.34
C VAL A 20 0.60 -3.20 9.27
N TYR A 21 -0.22 -2.23 8.84
CA TYR A 21 -1.27 -1.66 9.68
C TYR A 21 -2.36 -2.71 9.94
N SER A 22 -2.31 -3.25 11.16
CA SER A 22 -3.13 -4.40 11.57
C SER A 22 -2.98 -5.59 10.60
N VAL A 23 -1.77 -5.82 10.10
CA VAL A 23 -1.43 -6.96 9.21
C VAL A 23 -2.38 -7.05 8.01
N GLY A 24 -2.54 -5.92 7.31
CA GLY A 24 -3.31 -5.78 6.08
C GLY A 24 -4.79 -5.47 6.31
N GLU A 25 -5.29 -5.50 7.54
CA GLU A 25 -6.70 -5.22 7.79
C GLU A 25 -7.08 -3.75 7.52
N SER A 26 -6.15 -2.82 7.76
CA SER A 26 -6.36 -1.41 7.42
C SER A 26 -6.62 -1.21 5.91
N GLU A 27 -5.85 -1.89 5.06
CA GLU A 27 -6.04 -1.86 3.60
C GLU A 27 -7.38 -2.47 3.18
N ARG A 28 -7.76 -3.61 3.76
CA ARG A 28 -9.06 -4.26 3.49
C ARG A 28 -10.23 -3.35 3.83
N LEU A 29 -10.21 -2.75 5.02
CA LEU A 29 -11.28 -1.87 5.49
C LEU A 29 -11.35 -0.57 4.69
N LEU A 30 -10.20 0.01 4.30
CA LEU A 30 -10.16 1.19 3.45
C LEU A 30 -10.74 0.89 2.07
N GLY A 31 -10.27 -0.18 1.42
CA GLY A 31 -10.76 -0.63 0.12
C GLY A 31 -12.27 -0.88 0.12
N GLN A 32 -12.75 -1.64 1.10
CA GLN A 32 -14.18 -1.91 1.28
C GLN A 32 -14.97 -0.62 1.52
N SER A 33 -14.46 0.29 2.35
CA SER A 33 -15.13 1.57 2.63
C SER A 33 -15.31 2.41 1.37
N LEU A 34 -14.28 2.52 0.52
CA LEU A 34 -14.34 3.30 -0.73
C LEU A 34 -15.35 2.69 -1.71
N ARG A 35 -15.36 1.35 -1.83
CA ARG A 35 -16.34 0.61 -2.65
C ARG A 35 -17.77 0.84 -2.16
N ASP A 36 -18.03 0.62 -0.88
CA ASP A 36 -19.37 0.73 -0.29
C ASP A 36 -19.93 2.15 -0.38
N LEU A 37 -19.06 3.17 -0.28
CA LEU A 37 -19.42 4.57 -0.41
C LEU A 37 -19.55 5.03 -1.88
N GLY A 38 -19.27 4.16 -2.86
CA GLY A 38 -19.34 4.50 -4.28
C GLY A 38 -18.35 5.59 -4.71
N VAL A 39 -17.20 5.68 -4.03
CA VAL A 39 -16.20 6.71 -4.29
C VAL A 39 -15.50 6.40 -5.61
N ALA A 40 -15.59 7.30 -6.58
CA ALA A 40 -14.86 7.14 -7.83
C ALA A 40 -13.35 7.14 -7.55
N ARG A 41 -12.62 6.16 -8.13
CA ARG A 41 -11.18 5.99 -7.90
C ARG A 41 -10.37 7.25 -8.21
N SER A 42 -10.78 8.02 -9.21
CA SER A 42 -10.18 9.30 -9.60
C SER A 42 -10.33 10.43 -8.58
N ASN A 43 -11.21 10.27 -7.59
CA ASN A 43 -11.48 11.30 -6.58
C ASN A 43 -10.56 11.18 -5.35
N VAL A 44 -9.76 10.12 -5.26
CA VAL A 44 -8.90 9.84 -4.12
C VAL A 44 -7.49 9.49 -4.55
N VAL A 45 -6.54 9.82 -3.67
CA VAL A 45 -5.13 9.45 -3.74
C VAL A 45 -4.89 8.45 -2.61
N ILE A 46 -4.45 7.25 -2.97
CA ILE A 46 -4.21 6.13 -2.08
C ILE A 46 -2.71 5.90 -1.95
N ALA A 47 -2.20 6.05 -0.73
CA ALA A 47 -0.83 5.72 -0.37
C ALA A 47 -0.79 4.45 0.48
N THR A 48 0.11 3.54 0.15
CA THR A 48 0.46 2.42 1.03
C THR A 48 1.96 2.22 1.09
N LYS A 49 2.41 1.36 2.01
CA LYS A 49 3.80 1.19 2.37
C LYS A 49 4.14 -0.28 2.53
N VAL A 50 5.41 -0.60 2.31
CA VAL A 50 6.02 -1.91 2.57
C VAL A 50 7.29 -1.73 3.39
N HIS A 51 7.56 -2.67 4.31
CA HIS A 51 8.86 -2.92 4.95
C HIS A 51 8.67 -3.79 6.21
N GLY A 52 7.55 -3.60 6.90
CA GLY A 52 7.25 -4.29 8.15
C GLY A 52 7.17 -5.81 7.98
N ALA A 53 7.28 -6.54 9.09
CA ALA A 53 7.08 -7.98 9.06
C ALA A 53 5.60 -8.32 8.85
N MET A 54 5.29 -8.93 7.72
CA MET A 54 3.96 -9.46 7.36
C MET A 54 3.83 -10.97 7.66
N GLY A 55 4.88 -11.58 8.21
CA GLY A 55 4.90 -12.94 8.71
C GLY A 55 6.29 -13.31 9.27
N GLU A 56 6.48 -14.59 9.59
CA GLU A 56 7.70 -15.06 10.28
C GLU A 56 8.89 -15.28 9.33
N GLY A 57 8.61 -15.46 8.03
CA GLY A 57 9.61 -15.80 7.02
C GLY A 57 10.62 -14.68 6.75
N PRO A 58 11.82 -15.01 6.26
CA PRO A 58 12.84 -14.00 5.91
C PRO A 58 12.39 -13.10 4.75
N ASN A 59 11.57 -13.62 3.83
CA ASN A 59 11.06 -12.88 2.66
C ASN A 59 9.75 -12.12 2.95
N GLN A 60 9.29 -12.07 4.20
CA GLN A 60 8.04 -11.43 4.61
C GLN A 60 8.31 -10.11 5.35
N ARG A 61 9.47 -9.49 5.12
CA ARG A 61 9.89 -8.22 5.72
C ARG A 61 10.97 -7.55 4.87
N GLY A 62 11.30 -6.30 5.21
CA GLY A 62 12.44 -5.57 4.64
C GLY A 62 12.14 -4.95 3.30
N SER A 63 13.18 -4.67 2.51
CA SER A 63 13.06 -3.90 1.26
C SER A 63 13.70 -4.60 0.06
N SER A 64 13.81 -5.93 0.12
CA SER A 64 14.23 -6.76 -1.01
C SER A 64 13.25 -6.64 -2.18
N ARG A 65 13.73 -6.80 -3.42
CA ARG A 65 12.89 -6.73 -4.61
C ARG A 65 11.76 -7.75 -4.59
N GLY A 66 12.02 -8.95 -4.08
CA GLY A 66 11.01 -10.00 -3.95
C GLY A 66 9.88 -9.56 -3.03
N HIS A 67 10.22 -9.13 -1.81
CA HIS A 67 9.22 -8.69 -0.83
C HIS A 67 8.43 -7.47 -1.32
N ILE A 68 9.10 -6.49 -1.94
CA ILE A 68 8.44 -5.29 -2.49
C ILE A 68 7.38 -5.65 -3.52
N LYS A 69 7.69 -6.56 -4.45
CA LYS A 69 6.76 -6.98 -5.51
C LYS A 69 5.59 -7.80 -4.95
N ASP A 70 5.88 -8.80 -4.13
CA ASP A 70 4.85 -9.62 -3.50
C ASP A 70 3.91 -8.76 -2.64
N SER A 71 4.44 -7.76 -1.93
CA SER A 71 3.64 -6.85 -1.11
C SER A 71 2.79 -5.89 -1.92
N VAL A 72 3.24 -5.40 -3.09
CA VAL A 72 2.38 -4.57 -3.98
C VAL A 72 1.16 -5.36 -4.41
N ASP A 73 1.36 -6.56 -4.93
CA ASP A 73 0.26 -7.40 -5.45
C ASP A 73 -0.74 -7.69 -4.31
N ALA A 74 -0.23 -8.05 -3.14
CA ALA A 74 -1.06 -8.34 -1.98
C ALA A 74 -1.77 -7.08 -1.44
N SER A 75 -1.14 -5.90 -1.50
CA SER A 75 -1.77 -4.63 -1.11
C SER A 75 -2.88 -4.23 -2.09
N LEU A 76 -2.68 -4.38 -3.40
CA LEU A 76 -3.69 -4.14 -4.42
C LEU A 76 -4.91 -5.05 -4.22
N GLU A 77 -4.69 -6.34 -3.94
CA GLU A 77 -5.76 -7.30 -3.63
C GLU A 77 -6.56 -6.86 -2.39
N ARG A 78 -5.86 -6.50 -1.30
CA ARG A 78 -6.52 -6.06 -0.05
C ARG A 78 -7.28 -4.75 -0.22
N LEU A 79 -6.69 -3.77 -0.90
CA LEU A 79 -7.33 -2.50 -1.22
C LEU A 79 -8.44 -2.65 -2.25
N GLN A 80 -8.45 -3.75 -3.02
CA GLN A 80 -9.39 -4.02 -4.10
C GLN A 80 -9.31 -2.94 -5.20
N LEU A 81 -8.07 -2.54 -5.55
CA LEU A 81 -7.75 -1.49 -6.51
C LEU A 81 -6.80 -2.02 -7.57
N ASP A 82 -6.83 -1.39 -8.75
CA ASP A 82 -5.93 -1.75 -9.86
C ASP A 82 -4.59 -0.99 -9.82
N HIS A 83 -4.50 0.10 -9.04
CA HIS A 83 -3.26 0.87 -8.87
C HIS A 83 -3.20 1.60 -7.51
N ILE A 84 -1.97 1.90 -7.07
CA ILE A 84 -1.62 2.70 -5.90
C ILE A 84 -1.01 4.02 -6.40
N ASP A 85 -1.43 5.17 -5.85
CA ASP A 85 -0.90 6.47 -6.30
C ASP A 85 0.50 6.77 -5.72
N LEU A 86 0.74 6.31 -4.48
CA LEU A 86 2.01 6.50 -3.80
C LEU A 86 2.39 5.23 -3.03
N TYR A 87 3.42 4.54 -3.50
CA TYR A 87 3.99 3.38 -2.82
C TYR A 87 5.34 3.74 -2.18
N GLN A 88 5.50 3.40 -0.91
CA GLN A 88 6.61 3.91 -0.09
C GLN A 88 7.32 2.79 0.68
N LEU A 89 8.59 3.02 1.00
CA LEU A 89 9.31 2.23 2.00
C LEU A 89 8.95 2.75 3.40
N HIS A 90 8.46 1.86 4.26
CA HIS A 90 8.05 2.20 5.62
C HIS A 90 9.22 2.25 6.62
N GLY A 91 10.45 1.98 6.14
CA GLY A 91 11.66 1.96 6.94
C GLY A 91 12.91 1.76 6.09
N THR A 92 14.06 1.90 6.72
CA THR A 92 15.37 1.66 6.11
C THR A 92 15.75 0.18 6.26
N ASP A 93 16.23 -0.44 5.19
CA ASP A 93 16.79 -1.79 5.22
C ASP A 93 18.32 -1.70 5.04
N ALA A 94 19.07 -2.14 6.06
CA ALA A 94 20.54 -2.13 6.02
C ALA A 94 21.14 -3.40 5.37
N VAL A 95 20.31 -4.40 5.09
CA VAL A 95 20.73 -5.68 4.49
C VAL A 95 20.55 -5.64 2.99
N THR A 96 19.42 -5.11 2.51
CA THR A 96 19.16 -4.98 1.07
C THR A 96 19.95 -3.79 0.49
N PRO A 97 20.74 -3.99 -0.58
CA PRO A 97 21.39 -2.89 -1.28
C PRO A 97 20.37 -1.88 -1.81
N ILE A 98 20.59 -0.59 -1.54
CA ILE A 98 19.64 0.47 -1.93
C ILE A 98 19.34 0.48 -3.44
N ASP A 99 20.31 0.15 -4.29
CA ASP A 99 20.13 0.07 -5.74
C ASP A 99 19.12 -1.02 -6.15
N GLU A 100 19.06 -2.14 -5.42
CA GLU A 100 18.07 -3.18 -5.65
C GLU A 100 16.67 -2.66 -5.32
N THR A 101 16.52 -2.04 -4.15
CA THR A 101 15.27 -1.46 -3.67
C THR A 101 14.77 -0.38 -4.63
N LEU A 102 15.63 0.56 -5.05
CA LEU A 102 15.25 1.64 -5.96
C LEU A 102 14.86 1.12 -7.34
N ARG A 103 15.59 0.14 -7.89
CA ARG A 103 15.20 -0.52 -9.15
C ARG A 103 13.85 -1.22 -9.04
N ALA A 104 13.58 -1.89 -7.91
CA ALA A 104 12.29 -2.53 -7.67
C ALA A 104 11.13 -1.52 -7.69
N LEU A 105 11.31 -0.36 -7.07
CA LEU A 105 10.32 0.72 -7.08
C LEU A 105 10.15 1.34 -8.47
N ASP A 106 11.25 1.55 -9.20
CA ASP A 106 11.23 2.07 -10.58
C ASP A 106 10.53 1.12 -11.56
N ASP A 107 10.80 -0.19 -11.45
CA ASP A 107 10.15 -1.23 -12.23
C ASP A 107 8.63 -1.22 -12.03
N LEU A 108 8.15 -0.97 -10.81
CA LEU A 108 6.72 -0.90 -10.48
C LEU A 108 6.07 0.33 -11.11
N VAL A 109 6.73 1.50 -11.07
CA VAL A 109 6.24 2.70 -11.77
C VAL A 109 6.17 2.46 -13.28
N CYS A 110 7.16 1.76 -13.85
CA CYS A 110 7.19 1.45 -15.27
C CYS A 110 6.15 0.40 -15.69
N SER A 111 5.71 -0.48 -14.79
CA SER A 111 4.69 -1.50 -15.10
C SER A 111 3.26 -0.96 -15.08
N GLY A 112 3.03 0.22 -14.52
CA GLY A 112 1.69 0.74 -14.22
C GLY A 112 1.04 0.02 -13.05
#